data_AF-A0A505I1W8-F1
#
_entry.id   AF-A0A505I1W8-F1
#
_cell.length_a   1.000
_cell.length_b   1.000
_cell.length_c   1.000
_cell.angle_alpha   90.00
_cell.angle_beta   90.00
_cell.angle_gamma   90.00
#
_symmetry.space_group_name_H-M   'P 1'
#
loop_
_entity.id
_entity.type
_entity.pdbx_description
1 polymer ?
#
loop_
_entity_poly.entity_id
_entity_poly.type
_entity_poly.pdbx_seq_one_letter_code
_entity_poly.pdbx_strand_id
1 'polypeptide(L)'
;MAEILSHLTSASSELRSVNNTRDERYDTQIRDLVAYIKNCDKNSDTQYLLDNLHPSLHTLSYLLILNLHIDNLQIRAKENLPDEIKPGNDLWTRVAYFLQHFDPIQVRYAGHEWRRLVELLAQAAEVTAKPFLAVQVMKEALLRLNSPGILTSLHVTFLRLSLLSKSYHYALPVMERWIFQFPASSVQAYRKHISRPLCSEDTFGDTFISDASGFSAKLTYRDHMRFFLYGAMIYLALKKWDKALHWLSVVISSPVNDSVSKIMVEGYKKWVLASLLAHGKLISSPRVISAHVLKVFQTLTKPYASLADAFERGDLPRLRAEIDIGRSIWRADNNEGLVSQLFHAYNSFLVMKLGRTFSALTTADVAQRTLAPLAFSASIEDELQLGNESLQILSRNQRWPDASRVSGDAVGESDGGLDIDEDIMGDGT
;
A
#
# COMPACT_ATOMS: atom_id res chain seq x y z
N MET A 1 21.24 28.01 22.72
CA MET A 1 19.82 27.75 22.39
C MET A 1 19.22 28.82 21.49
N ALA A 2 19.33 30.13 21.80
CA ALA A 2 18.80 31.20 20.94
C ALA A 2 19.45 31.24 19.53
N GLU A 3 20.77 31.07 19.43
CA GLU A 3 21.47 30.99 18.13
C GLU A 3 21.10 29.73 17.33
N ILE A 4 20.88 28.60 18.00
CA ILE A 4 20.41 27.38 17.34
C ILE A 4 19.00 27.61 16.78
N LEU A 5 18.10 28.23 17.55
CA LEU A 5 16.75 28.55 17.09
C LEU A 5 16.74 29.54 15.92
N SER A 6 17.61 30.56 15.91
CA SER A 6 17.70 31.49 14.78
C SER A 6 18.17 30.78 13.50
N HIS A 7 19.12 29.85 13.61
CA HIS A 7 19.52 29.01 12.47
C HIS A 7 18.40 28.06 12.02
N LEU A 8 17.67 27.43 12.94
CA LEU A 8 16.57 26.51 12.63
C LEU A 8 15.36 27.18 11.97
N THR A 9 15.20 28.49 12.16
CA THR A 9 14.12 29.29 11.57
C THR A 9 14.54 30.06 10.32
N SER A 10 15.83 29.97 9.94
CA SER A 10 16.43 30.74 8.84
C SER A 10 15.88 30.44 7.44
N ALA A 11 15.28 29.27 7.23
CA ALA A 11 14.71 28.84 5.95
C ALA A 11 13.23 28.45 6.10
N SER A 12 12.40 29.36 6.64
CA SER A 12 10.95 29.15 6.74
C SER A 12 10.26 29.01 5.37
N SER A 13 9.06 28.42 5.35
CA SER A 13 8.25 28.33 4.12
C SER A 13 7.74 29.69 3.64
N GLU A 14 7.56 30.67 4.54
CA GLU A 14 7.17 32.06 4.22
C GLU A 14 8.27 32.85 3.52
N LEU A 15 9.55 32.60 3.83
CA LEU A 15 10.67 33.28 3.18
C LEU A 15 10.74 33.02 1.67
N ARG A 16 10.12 31.93 1.22
CA ARG A 16 9.96 31.58 -0.18
C ARG A 16 8.78 32.33 -0.85
N SER A 17 7.67 32.54 -0.15
CA SER A 17 6.49 33.21 -0.74
C SER A 17 6.68 34.72 -0.86
N VAL A 18 7.45 35.33 0.04
CA VAL A 18 7.65 36.78 0.12
C VAL A 18 8.76 37.27 -0.81
N ASN A 19 9.78 36.44 -1.04
CA ASN A 19 10.86 36.76 -1.94
C ASN A 19 10.71 35.91 -3.19
N ASN A 20 10.66 36.52 -4.38
CA ASN A 20 11.03 35.87 -5.64
C ASN A 20 12.53 35.47 -5.62
N THR A 21 13.02 34.89 -4.52
CA THR A 21 14.31 34.25 -4.42
C THR A 21 14.33 33.19 -5.51
N ARG A 22 15.26 33.33 -6.46
CA ARG A 22 15.57 32.26 -7.42
C ARG A 22 15.63 30.95 -6.64
N ASP A 23 14.84 29.97 -7.06
CA ASP A 23 14.71 28.67 -6.38
C ASP A 23 16.06 28.04 -6.02
N GLU A 24 17.11 28.32 -6.79
CA GLU A 24 18.51 27.92 -6.54
C GLU A 24 19.07 28.40 -5.18
N ARG A 25 18.77 29.64 -4.78
CA ARG A 25 19.25 30.19 -3.49
C ARG A 25 18.54 29.51 -2.33
N TYR A 26 17.23 29.30 -2.46
CA TYR A 26 16.44 28.61 -1.44
C TYR A 26 16.83 27.14 -1.31
N ASP A 27 17.07 26.46 -2.44
CA ASP A 27 17.59 25.08 -2.48
C ASP A 27 18.93 24.96 -1.74
N THR A 28 19.85 25.89 -1.99
CA THR A 28 21.16 25.93 -1.31
C THR A 28 20.98 26.14 0.20
N GLN A 29 20.20 27.14 0.60
CA GLN A 29 19.94 27.45 2.02
C GLN A 29 19.31 26.27 2.76
N ILE A 30 18.35 25.57 2.14
CA ILE A 30 17.74 24.38 2.74
C ILE A 30 18.76 23.25 2.90
N ARG A 31 19.60 22.99 1.89
CA ARG A 31 20.61 21.93 1.97
C ARG A 31 21.63 22.21 3.07
N ASP A 32 22.07 23.45 3.19
CA ASP A 32 22.98 23.88 4.24
C ASP A 32 22.34 23.72 5.63
N LEU A 33 21.05 24.05 5.77
CA LEU A 33 20.30 23.84 6.99
C LEU A 33 20.20 22.35 7.37
N VAL A 34 19.89 21.48 6.40
CA VAL A 34 19.85 20.03 6.62
C VAL A 34 21.21 19.50 7.07
N ALA A 35 22.30 19.95 6.43
CA ALA A 35 23.66 19.56 6.81
C ALA A 35 24.02 20.06 8.23
N TYR A 36 23.66 21.29 8.56
CA TYR A 36 23.86 21.87 9.90
C TYR A 36 23.14 21.06 10.97
N ILE A 37 21.86 20.74 10.77
CA ILE A 37 21.07 19.99 11.77
C ILE A 37 21.59 18.57 11.95
N LYS A 38 22.00 17.90 10.86
CA LYS A 38 22.59 16.56 10.93
C LYS A 38 23.90 16.52 11.73
N ASN A 39 24.61 17.65 11.80
CA ASN A 39 25.84 17.82 12.56
C ASN A 39 25.61 18.41 13.98
N CYS A 40 24.37 18.75 14.33
CA CYS A 40 24.04 19.35 15.62
C CYS A 40 24.22 18.34 16.77
N ASP A 41 24.62 18.81 17.96
CA ASP A 41 24.84 17.95 19.12
C ASP A 41 23.55 17.24 19.54
N LYS A 42 23.61 15.91 19.62
CA LYS A 42 22.50 15.01 19.98
C LYS A 42 22.04 15.19 21.43
N ASN A 43 22.83 15.84 22.28
CA ASN A 43 22.51 16.12 23.68
C ASN A 43 21.73 17.43 23.91
N SER A 44 21.38 18.16 22.85
CA SER A 44 20.61 19.41 22.94
C SER A 44 19.21 19.17 23.52
N ASP A 45 18.64 20.18 24.21
CA ASP A 45 17.26 20.14 24.71
C ASP A 45 16.25 20.16 23.54
N THR A 46 16.00 18.98 23.00
CA THR A 46 15.10 18.75 21.87
C THR A 46 13.66 19.15 22.17
N GLN A 47 13.21 19.11 23.43
CA GLN A 47 11.84 19.45 23.80
C GLN A 47 11.63 20.96 23.69
N TYR A 48 12.55 21.75 24.27
CA TYR A 48 12.53 23.20 24.12
C TYR A 48 12.56 23.64 22.64
N LEU A 49 13.36 22.97 21.80
CA LEU A 49 13.42 23.28 20.37
C LEU A 49 12.09 22.97 19.66
N LEU A 50 11.46 21.83 19.96
CA LEU A 50 10.17 21.45 19.36
C LEU A 50 9.02 22.37 19.77
N ASP A 51 9.06 22.93 20.98
CA ASP A 51 8.03 23.86 21.46
C ASP A 51 8.12 25.25 20.80
N ASN A 52 9.30 25.60 20.27
CA ASN A 52 9.54 26.89 19.60
C ASN A 52 9.52 26.79 18.06
N LEU A 53 9.23 25.62 17.49
CA LEU A 53 9.17 25.42 16.04
C LEU A 53 7.76 25.06 15.58
N HIS A 54 7.31 25.69 14.50
CA HIS A 54 6.00 25.40 13.91
C HIS A 54 6.12 24.33 12.81
N PRO A 55 5.35 23.22 12.85
CA PRO A 55 5.41 22.13 11.88
C PRO A 55 5.25 22.52 10.41
N SER A 56 4.41 23.52 10.10
CA SER A 56 4.16 23.97 8.72
C SER A 56 5.15 25.04 8.22
N LEU A 57 5.81 25.76 9.13
CA LEU A 57 6.72 26.86 8.76
C LEU A 57 8.17 26.41 8.75
N HIS A 58 8.52 25.54 9.71
CA HIS A 58 9.87 25.03 9.95
C HIS A 58 9.89 23.52 9.78
N THR A 59 9.21 22.99 8.75
CA THR A 59 8.98 21.56 8.56
C THR A 59 10.24 20.71 8.66
N LEU A 60 11.33 21.13 7.99
CA LEU A 60 12.59 20.38 8.00
C LEU A 60 13.24 20.38 9.37
N SER A 61 13.38 21.55 9.98
CA SER A 61 13.93 21.70 11.33
C SER A 61 13.13 20.89 12.35
N TYR A 62 11.81 21.00 12.29
CA TYR A 62 10.90 20.27 13.15
C TYR A 62 11.03 18.75 12.96
N LEU A 63 11.03 18.28 11.71
CA LEU A 63 11.15 16.86 11.37
C LEU A 63 12.46 16.25 11.87
N LEU A 64 13.57 16.92 11.64
CA LEU A 64 14.90 16.41 12.02
C LEU A 64 15.06 16.39 13.55
N ILE A 65 14.64 17.46 14.25
CA ILE A 65 14.68 17.51 15.71
C ILE A 65 13.71 16.50 16.32
N LEU A 66 12.54 16.29 15.73
CA LEU A 66 11.59 15.28 16.18
C LEU A 66 12.16 13.86 16.06
N ASN A 67 12.85 13.56 14.96
CA ASN A 67 13.57 12.30 14.82
C ASN A 67 14.69 12.16 15.86
N LEU A 68 15.48 13.20 16.10
CA LEU A 68 16.52 13.19 17.15
C LEU A 68 15.93 12.97 18.55
N HIS A 69 14.78 13.59 18.84
CA HIS A 69 14.06 13.39 20.11
C HIS A 69 13.64 11.92 20.28
N ILE A 70 13.08 11.32 19.23
CA ILE A 70 12.71 9.90 19.22
C ILE A 70 13.94 9.00 19.39
N ASP A 71 15.06 9.30 18.71
CA ASP A 71 16.31 8.55 18.85
C ASP A 71 16.83 8.59 20.29
N ASN A 72 16.81 9.77 20.91
CA ASN A 72 17.21 9.96 22.30
C ASN A 72 16.29 9.21 23.28
N LEU A 73 15.00 9.06 22.97
CA LEU A 73 14.08 8.21 23.74
C LEU A 73 14.38 6.71 23.54
N GLN A 74 14.58 6.27 22.31
CA GLN A 74 14.92 4.87 21.99
C GLN A 74 16.21 4.42 22.69
N ILE A 75 17.25 5.26 22.67
CA ILE A 75 18.53 4.98 23.34
C ILE A 75 18.34 4.89 24.86
N ARG A 76 17.56 5.80 25.46
CA ARG A 76 17.29 5.80 26.91
C ARG A 76 16.47 4.60 27.36
N ALA A 77 15.40 4.28 26.62
CA ALA A 77 14.51 3.17 26.91
C ALA A 77 15.10 1.79 26.54
N LYS A 78 16.12 1.76 25.66
CA LYS A 78 16.64 0.53 25.02
C LYS A 78 15.58 -0.26 24.26
N GLU A 79 14.59 0.43 23.72
CA GLU A 79 13.50 -0.14 22.94
C GLU A 79 13.44 0.52 21.56
N ASN A 80 13.15 -0.28 20.53
CA ASN A 80 12.98 0.23 19.17
C ASN A 80 11.72 1.12 19.04
N LEU A 81 10.73 0.95 19.90
CA LEU A 81 9.47 1.67 19.85
C LEU A 81 9.14 2.26 21.23
N PRO A 82 9.50 3.53 21.49
CA PRO A 82 9.23 4.17 22.77
C PRO A 82 7.75 4.22 23.11
N ASP A 83 7.39 4.12 24.38
CA ASP A 83 5.99 4.17 24.83
C ASP A 83 5.31 5.49 24.43
N GLU A 84 6.04 6.59 24.44
CA GLU A 84 5.52 7.93 24.14
C GLU A 84 5.00 8.06 22.70
N ILE A 85 5.51 7.24 21.77
CA ILE A 85 5.02 7.24 20.38
C ILE A 85 3.74 6.42 20.21
N LYS A 86 3.24 5.75 21.25
CA LYS A 86 1.99 4.97 21.18
C LYS A 86 0.75 5.88 21.21
N PRO A 87 -0.35 5.47 20.56
CA PRO A 87 -1.58 6.27 20.55
C PRO A 87 -2.09 6.65 21.94
N GLY A 88 -2.34 7.94 22.14
CA GLY A 88 -2.82 8.52 23.40
C GLY A 88 -1.79 9.34 24.17
N ASN A 89 -0.51 9.27 23.79
CA ASN A 89 0.56 10.04 24.40
C ASN A 89 0.85 11.35 23.65
N ASP A 90 1.57 12.27 24.31
CA ASP A 90 1.86 13.61 23.78
C ASP A 90 2.70 13.55 22.49
N LEU A 91 3.70 12.66 22.44
CA LEU A 91 4.55 12.51 21.28
C LEU A 91 3.78 11.92 20.09
N TRP A 92 2.86 10.97 20.30
CA TRP A 92 1.94 10.54 19.24
C TRP A 92 1.16 11.71 18.66
N THR A 93 0.55 12.53 19.52
CA THR A 93 -0.24 13.71 19.10
C THR A 93 0.62 14.68 18.30
N ARG A 94 1.86 14.91 18.76
CA ARG A 94 2.85 15.76 18.09
C ARG A 94 3.24 15.24 16.71
N VAL A 95 3.51 13.94 16.58
CA VAL A 95 3.85 13.28 15.30
C VAL A 95 2.66 13.31 14.34
N ALA A 96 1.46 12.97 14.84
CA ALA A 96 0.23 12.99 14.06
C ALA A 96 -0.07 14.41 13.53
N TYR A 97 0.07 15.42 14.39
CA TYR A 97 -0.11 16.82 14.01
C TYR A 97 0.90 17.24 12.93
N PHE A 98 2.18 16.91 13.10
CA PHE A 98 3.20 17.18 12.08
C PHE A 98 2.85 16.55 10.73
N LEU A 99 2.52 15.25 10.71
CA LEU A 99 2.21 14.52 9.47
C LEU A 99 0.94 15.03 8.76
N GLN A 100 0.07 15.75 9.45
CA GLN A 100 -1.11 16.39 8.86
C GLN A 100 -0.83 17.81 8.33
N HIS A 101 0.18 18.52 8.86
CA HIS A 101 0.36 19.96 8.66
C HIS A 101 1.69 20.36 8.00
N PHE A 102 2.62 19.43 7.76
CA PHE A 102 3.93 19.73 7.16
C PHE A 102 3.85 20.45 5.81
N ASP A 103 4.87 21.23 5.45
CA ASP A 103 5.00 21.81 4.13
C ASP A 103 5.51 20.75 3.12
N PRO A 104 4.74 20.45 2.05
CA PRO A 104 5.05 19.37 1.12
C PRO A 104 6.26 19.63 0.23
N ILE A 105 6.83 20.84 0.27
CA ILE A 105 7.97 21.22 -0.53
C ILE A 105 9.24 21.08 0.32
N GLN A 106 9.24 21.59 1.55
CA GLN A 106 10.33 21.41 2.49
C GLN A 106 10.58 19.92 2.78
N VAL A 107 9.54 19.11 2.94
CA VAL A 107 9.70 17.68 3.23
C VAL A 107 10.50 16.93 2.16
N ARG A 108 10.54 17.42 0.91
CA ARG A 108 11.25 16.81 -0.23
C ARG A 108 12.74 16.61 0.02
N TYR A 109 13.32 17.39 0.93
CA TYR A 109 14.73 17.33 1.30
C TYR A 109 15.04 16.31 2.41
N ALA A 110 14.03 15.71 3.03
CA ALA A 110 14.17 14.80 4.16
C ALA A 110 13.23 13.58 4.05
N GLY A 111 13.24 12.94 2.87
CA GLY A 111 12.33 11.84 2.57
C GLY A 111 12.52 10.61 3.45
N HIS A 112 13.77 10.29 3.82
CA HIS A 112 14.07 9.18 4.74
C HIS A 112 13.50 9.42 6.14
N GLU A 113 13.76 10.60 6.69
CA GLU A 113 13.35 11.01 8.03
C GLU A 113 11.83 11.14 8.13
N TRP A 114 11.17 11.61 7.06
CA TRP A 114 9.71 11.62 6.97
C TRP A 114 9.12 10.21 6.88
N ARG A 115 9.64 9.36 5.98
CA ARG A 115 9.18 7.96 5.84
C ARG A 115 9.31 7.22 7.18
N ARG A 116 10.43 7.39 7.87
CA ARG A 116 10.69 6.79 9.18
C ARG A 116 9.61 7.14 10.20
N LEU A 117 9.21 8.42 10.29
CA LEU A 117 8.14 8.82 11.22
C LEU A 117 6.80 8.15 10.88
N VAL A 118 6.45 8.08 9.59
CA VAL A 118 5.22 7.42 9.15
C VAL A 118 5.25 5.92 9.48
N GLU A 119 6.39 5.26 9.26
CA GLU A 119 6.58 3.84 9.57
C GLU A 119 6.51 3.57 11.09
N LEU A 120 7.14 4.41 11.92
CA LEU A 120 7.06 4.30 13.37
C LEU A 120 5.62 4.50 13.89
N LEU A 121 4.91 5.50 13.36
CA LEU A 121 3.51 5.74 13.71
C LEU A 121 2.61 4.56 13.32
N ALA A 122 2.82 3.99 12.13
CA ALA A 122 2.14 2.78 11.68
C ALA A 122 2.41 1.58 12.62
N GLN A 123 3.68 1.36 12.99
CA GLN A 123 4.08 0.29 13.91
C GLN A 123 3.46 0.46 15.30
N ALA A 124 3.47 1.69 15.84
CA ALA A 124 2.92 1.99 17.16
C ALA A 124 1.42 1.72 17.25
N ALA A 125 0.67 2.12 16.22
CA ALA A 125 -0.76 1.84 16.14
C ALA A 125 -1.07 0.35 15.98
N GLU A 126 -0.21 -0.40 15.28
CA GLU A 126 -0.39 -1.83 15.10
C GLU A 126 -0.13 -2.62 16.38
N VAL A 127 0.97 -2.32 17.09
CA VAL A 127 1.32 -2.96 18.38
C VAL A 127 0.26 -2.69 19.44
N THR A 128 -0.40 -1.53 19.39
CA THR A 128 -1.49 -1.18 20.32
C THR A 128 -2.88 -1.65 19.85
N ALA A 129 -2.96 -2.43 18.76
CA ALA A 129 -4.21 -2.91 18.16
C ALA A 129 -5.21 -1.79 17.80
N LYS A 130 -4.70 -0.60 17.47
CA LYS A 130 -5.49 0.58 17.03
C LYS A 130 -5.05 1.09 15.66
N PRO A 131 -5.00 0.25 14.60
CA PRO A 131 -4.50 0.63 13.28
C PRO A 131 -5.31 1.76 12.62
N PHE A 132 -6.58 1.95 12.99
CA PHE A 132 -7.43 3.02 12.47
C PHE A 132 -6.84 4.42 12.68
N LEU A 133 -6.23 4.67 13.84
CA LEU A 133 -5.65 5.98 14.16
C LEU A 133 -4.47 6.31 13.24
N ALA A 134 -3.66 5.31 12.89
CA ALA A 134 -2.59 5.48 11.90
C ALA A 134 -3.14 5.69 10.49
N VAL A 135 -4.18 4.95 10.08
CA VAL A 135 -4.79 5.08 8.75
C VAL A 135 -5.26 6.50 8.49
N GLN A 136 -5.90 7.15 9.46
CA GLN A 136 -6.35 8.54 9.32
C GLN A 136 -5.17 9.50 9.10
N VAL A 137 -4.11 9.39 9.90
CA VAL A 137 -2.91 10.24 9.78
C VAL A 137 -2.17 9.97 8.47
N MET A 138 -1.96 8.70 8.12
CA MET A 138 -1.27 8.30 6.88
C MET A 138 -1.99 8.77 5.63
N LYS A 139 -3.33 8.69 5.62
CA LYS A 139 -4.14 9.22 4.51
C LYS A 139 -3.82 10.69 4.27
N GLU A 140 -3.92 11.54 5.31
CA GLU A 140 -3.65 12.97 5.17
C GLU A 140 -2.20 13.23 4.75
N ALA A 141 -1.24 12.50 5.33
CA ALA A 141 0.17 12.63 5.00
C ALA A 141 0.50 12.27 3.54
N LEU A 142 -0.06 11.16 3.03
CA LEU A 142 0.12 10.73 1.64
C LEU A 142 -0.57 11.69 0.66
N LEU A 143 -1.77 12.17 1.00
CA LEU A 143 -2.50 13.12 0.16
C LEU A 143 -1.74 14.46 0.07
N ARG A 144 -1.18 14.91 1.20
CA ARG A 144 -0.42 16.15 1.35
C ARG A 144 0.95 16.11 0.67
N LEU A 145 1.68 14.99 0.77
CA LEU A 145 2.94 14.80 0.03
C LEU A 145 2.75 15.00 -1.48
N ASN A 146 1.51 14.75 -1.97
CA ASN A 146 1.09 15.02 -3.35
C ASN A 146 2.06 14.43 -4.39
N SER A 147 2.27 13.11 -4.29
CA SER A 147 3.04 12.32 -5.24
C SER A 147 2.11 11.51 -6.16
N PRO A 148 1.44 12.12 -7.15
CA PRO A 148 0.70 11.34 -8.13
C PRO A 148 1.68 10.46 -8.93
N GLY A 149 1.24 9.26 -9.29
CA GLY A 149 1.97 8.40 -10.22
C GLY A 149 2.95 7.41 -9.60
N ILE A 150 3.45 7.61 -8.37
CA ILE A 150 4.54 6.78 -7.83
C ILE A 150 4.08 5.88 -6.70
N LEU A 151 4.36 4.58 -6.87
CA LEU A 151 4.16 3.60 -5.81
C LEU A 151 5.30 3.71 -4.79
N THR A 152 4.97 3.86 -3.52
CA THR A 152 5.96 3.80 -2.42
C THR A 152 5.60 2.69 -1.44
N SER A 153 6.56 2.27 -0.61
CA SER A 153 6.34 1.28 0.44
C SER A 153 5.20 1.66 1.40
N LEU A 154 5.02 2.97 1.64
CA LEU A 154 3.95 3.50 2.48
C LEU A 154 2.55 3.26 1.93
N HIS A 155 2.37 3.24 0.60
CA HIS A 155 1.09 2.88 -0.01
C HIS A 155 0.70 1.44 0.33
N VAL A 156 1.67 0.52 0.29
CA VAL A 156 1.45 -0.89 0.63
C VAL A 156 1.06 -1.04 2.10
N THR A 157 1.80 -0.38 3.00
CA THR A 157 1.51 -0.36 4.44
C THR A 157 0.14 0.26 4.73
N PHE A 158 -0.18 1.38 4.09
CA PHE A 158 -1.46 2.08 4.25
C PHE A 158 -2.66 1.20 3.88
N LEU A 159 -2.63 0.52 2.73
CA LEU A 159 -3.72 -0.38 2.34
C LEU A 159 -3.83 -1.59 3.27
N ARG A 160 -2.70 -2.14 3.73
CA ARG A 160 -2.68 -3.22 4.71
C ARG A 160 -3.36 -2.80 6.03
N LEU A 161 -3.01 -1.64 6.57
CA LEU A 161 -3.62 -1.12 7.80
C LEU A 161 -5.10 -0.75 7.59
N SER A 162 -5.46 -0.26 6.41
CA SER A 162 -6.86 0.03 6.05
C SER A 162 -7.72 -1.24 6.05
N LEU A 163 -7.17 -2.36 5.59
CA LEU A 163 -7.84 -3.66 5.68
C LEU A 163 -7.93 -4.16 7.14
N LEU A 164 -6.83 -4.09 7.91
CA LEU A 164 -6.81 -4.53 9.32
C LEU A 164 -7.79 -3.74 10.20
N SER A 165 -7.96 -2.46 9.93
CA SER A 165 -8.89 -1.57 10.63
C SER A 165 -10.30 -1.56 10.04
N LYS A 166 -10.57 -2.37 9.01
CA LYS A 166 -11.82 -2.36 8.23
C LYS A 166 -12.24 -0.96 7.72
N SER A 167 -11.27 -0.07 7.51
CA SER A 167 -11.50 1.35 7.19
C SER A 167 -11.42 1.61 5.68
N TYR A 168 -12.21 0.86 4.92
CA TYR A 168 -12.14 0.77 3.46
C TYR A 168 -12.36 2.11 2.75
N HIS A 169 -13.30 2.92 3.23
CA HIS A 169 -13.63 4.22 2.64
C HIS A 169 -12.48 5.23 2.74
N TYR A 170 -11.67 5.15 3.81
CA TYR A 170 -10.53 6.04 4.01
C TYR A 170 -9.40 5.79 3.00
N ALA A 171 -9.34 4.60 2.41
CA ALA A 171 -8.33 4.25 1.41
C ALA A 171 -8.64 4.77 0.01
N LEU A 172 -9.92 5.03 -0.31
CA LEU A 172 -10.35 5.43 -1.66
C LEU A 172 -9.63 6.67 -2.21
N PRO A 173 -9.48 7.78 -1.46
CA PRO A 173 -8.84 8.98 -2.00
C PRO A 173 -7.38 8.78 -2.41
N VAL A 174 -6.68 7.82 -1.79
CA VAL A 174 -5.31 7.46 -2.14
C VAL A 174 -5.29 6.46 -3.31
N MET A 175 -6.18 5.46 -3.30
CA MET A 175 -6.26 4.44 -4.35
C MET A 175 -6.76 4.97 -5.70
N GLU A 176 -7.62 5.99 -5.68
CA GLU A 176 -8.18 6.58 -6.90
C GLU A 176 -7.22 7.58 -7.57
N ARG A 177 -6.08 7.90 -6.92
CA ARG A 177 -4.95 8.54 -7.58
C ARG A 177 -4.22 7.52 -8.45
N TRP A 178 -3.86 7.95 -9.65
CA TRP A 178 -3.22 7.07 -10.63
C TRP A 178 -1.80 6.76 -10.16
N ILE A 179 -1.45 5.47 -10.04
CA ILE A 179 -0.12 4.99 -9.71
C ILE A 179 0.37 4.11 -10.86
N PHE A 180 1.44 4.53 -11.53
CA PHE A 180 1.91 3.92 -12.77
C PHE A 180 3.46 3.87 -12.89
N GLN A 181 4.20 4.44 -11.93
CA GLN A 181 5.66 4.44 -11.88
C GLN A 181 6.17 3.90 -10.55
N PHE A 182 7.42 3.41 -10.58
CA PHE A 182 8.20 3.07 -9.39
C PHE A 182 9.31 4.11 -9.21
N PRO A 183 9.81 4.33 -7.99
CA PRO A 183 11.06 5.04 -7.78
C PRO A 183 12.15 4.33 -8.58
N ALA A 184 12.84 5.06 -9.45
CA ALA A 184 13.88 4.49 -10.32
C ALA A 184 15.12 5.40 -10.34
N SER A 185 16.28 4.78 -10.19
CA SER A 185 17.60 5.40 -10.29
C SER A 185 18.01 5.77 -11.72
N SER A 186 17.56 5.01 -12.72
CA SER A 186 18.01 5.15 -14.13
C SER A 186 17.68 6.50 -14.77
N VAL A 187 16.74 7.27 -14.21
CA VAL A 187 16.36 8.59 -14.70
C VAL A 187 17.27 9.71 -14.13
N GLN A 188 18.11 9.43 -13.13
CA GLN A 188 18.97 10.45 -12.50
C GLN A 188 20.07 10.99 -13.42
N ALA A 189 20.63 10.17 -14.32
CA ALA A 189 21.70 10.61 -15.23
C ALA A 189 21.21 11.63 -16.28
N TYR A 190 20.02 11.44 -16.84
CA TYR A 190 19.39 12.38 -17.78
C TYR A 190 18.84 13.62 -17.06
N ARG A 191 18.40 13.48 -15.80
CA ARG A 191 17.84 14.57 -14.99
C ARG A 191 18.85 15.65 -14.62
N LYS A 192 20.14 15.34 -14.48
CA LYS A 192 21.17 16.35 -14.13
C LYS A 192 21.24 17.54 -15.09
N HIS A 193 20.77 17.37 -16.34
CA HIS A 193 20.78 18.42 -17.35
C HIS A 193 19.45 19.20 -17.47
N ILE A 194 18.39 18.75 -16.78
CA ILE A 194 17.02 19.30 -16.88
C ILE A 194 16.45 19.66 -15.49
N SER A 195 17.16 19.33 -14.40
CA SER A 195 16.63 19.38 -13.04
C SER A 195 16.40 20.81 -12.55
N ARG A 196 15.13 21.14 -12.35
CA ARG A 196 14.73 22.21 -11.43
C ARG A 196 15.06 21.78 -9.99
N PRO A 197 15.36 22.73 -9.09
CA PRO A 197 15.55 22.42 -7.67
C PRO A 197 14.29 21.80 -7.06
N LEU A 198 14.48 21.01 -6.00
CA LEU A 198 13.39 20.27 -5.33
C LEU A 198 12.30 21.20 -4.79
N CYS A 199 12.65 22.45 -4.52
CA CYS A 199 11.71 23.46 -4.06
C CYS A 199 10.76 23.97 -5.15
N SER A 200 11.04 23.83 -6.46
CA SER A 200 10.17 24.35 -7.53
C SER A 200 8.71 23.90 -7.39
N GLU A 201 7.70 24.76 -7.63
CA GLU A 201 6.28 24.39 -7.48
C GLU A 201 5.83 23.35 -8.51
N ASP A 202 6.26 23.49 -9.77
CA ASP A 202 5.90 22.61 -10.89
C ASP A 202 6.59 21.22 -10.88
N THR A 203 7.18 20.79 -9.77
CA THR A 203 7.83 19.48 -9.71
C THR A 203 6.81 18.38 -9.46
N PHE A 204 6.62 17.53 -10.46
CA PHE A 204 5.83 16.30 -10.36
C PHE A 204 6.53 15.28 -9.45
N GLY A 205 5.77 14.32 -8.90
CA GLY A 205 6.28 13.31 -7.96
C GLY A 205 7.52 12.56 -8.46
N ASP A 206 7.61 12.35 -9.78
CA ASP A 206 8.72 11.66 -10.46
C ASP A 206 10.04 12.39 -10.36
N THR A 207 10.00 13.71 -10.17
CA THR A 207 11.20 14.53 -10.04
C THR A 207 11.89 14.38 -8.68
N PHE A 208 11.13 14.22 -7.58
CA PHE A 208 11.69 14.21 -6.23
C PHE A 208 11.69 12.84 -5.54
N ILE A 209 10.79 11.92 -5.91
CA ILE A 209 10.80 10.55 -5.38
C ILE A 209 11.67 9.67 -6.28
N SER A 210 12.81 9.28 -5.73
CA SER A 210 13.79 8.38 -6.33
C SER A 210 14.30 7.38 -5.30
N ASP A 211 15.03 6.35 -5.75
CA ASP A 211 15.68 5.37 -4.85
C ASP A 211 16.58 6.05 -3.80
N ALA A 212 17.23 7.16 -4.16
CA ALA A 212 18.12 7.91 -3.26
C ALA A 212 17.38 8.89 -2.33
N SER A 213 16.13 9.26 -2.63
CA SER A 213 15.38 10.29 -1.89
C SER A 213 14.89 9.83 -0.50
N GLY A 214 14.86 8.52 -0.25
CA GLY A 214 14.43 7.95 1.03
C GLY A 214 12.92 7.90 1.27
N PHE A 215 12.09 8.41 0.36
CA PHE A 215 10.61 8.39 0.48
C PHE A 215 9.96 7.02 0.38
N SER A 216 10.69 6.02 -0.13
CA SER A 216 10.23 4.64 -0.20
C SER A 216 11.34 3.72 0.28
N ALA A 217 10.96 2.66 1.01
CA ALA A 217 11.82 1.49 1.13
C ALA A 217 11.99 0.85 -0.25
N LYS A 218 13.03 0.03 -0.42
CA LYS A 218 13.24 -0.76 -1.63
C LYS A 218 12.03 -1.65 -1.88
N LEU A 219 11.34 -1.41 -2.99
CA LEU A 219 10.16 -2.19 -3.38
C LEU A 219 10.59 -3.50 -4.05
N THR A 220 9.85 -4.56 -3.74
CA THR A 220 9.96 -5.84 -4.44
C THR A 220 8.74 -6.08 -5.33
N TYR A 221 8.84 -7.03 -6.28
CA TYR A 221 7.69 -7.46 -7.09
C TYR A 221 6.51 -7.94 -6.22
N ARG A 222 6.79 -8.49 -5.02
CA ARG A 222 5.77 -8.91 -4.07
C ARG A 222 4.99 -7.73 -3.51
N ASP A 223 5.64 -6.59 -3.30
CA ASP A 223 5.00 -5.39 -2.75
C ASP A 223 4.06 -4.75 -3.77
N HIS A 224 4.42 -4.80 -5.06
CA HIS A 224 3.51 -4.45 -6.15
C HIS A 224 2.26 -5.35 -6.16
N MET A 225 2.44 -6.68 -6.13
CA MET A 225 1.28 -7.59 -6.11
C MET A 225 0.43 -7.41 -4.84
N ARG A 226 1.04 -7.18 -3.67
CA ARG A 226 0.33 -6.89 -2.41
C ARG A 226 -0.48 -5.61 -2.52
N PHE A 227 0.08 -4.55 -3.09
CA PHE A 227 -0.62 -3.29 -3.30
C PHE A 227 -1.92 -3.51 -4.07
N PHE A 228 -1.85 -4.18 -5.22
CA PHE A 228 -3.03 -4.46 -6.04
C PHE A 228 -4.00 -5.47 -5.38
N LEU A 229 -3.49 -6.48 -4.68
CA LEU A 229 -4.36 -7.42 -3.98
C LEU A 229 -5.10 -6.74 -2.82
N TYR A 230 -4.42 -5.91 -2.03
CA TYR A 230 -5.03 -5.21 -0.91
C TYR A 230 -6.09 -4.22 -1.39
N GLY A 231 -5.80 -3.43 -2.42
CA GLY A 231 -6.81 -2.52 -2.97
C GLY A 231 -7.96 -3.25 -3.65
N ALA A 232 -7.73 -4.40 -4.30
CA ALA A 232 -8.81 -5.25 -4.76
C ALA A 232 -9.70 -5.71 -3.61
N MET A 233 -9.13 -6.17 -2.50
CA MET A 233 -9.90 -6.57 -1.31
C MET A 233 -10.71 -5.41 -0.73
N ILE A 234 -10.17 -4.19 -0.72
CA ILE A 234 -10.91 -2.98 -0.33
C ILE A 234 -12.08 -2.74 -1.29
N TYR A 235 -11.89 -2.86 -2.61
CA TYR A 235 -12.99 -2.72 -3.57
C TYR A 235 -14.04 -3.84 -3.43
N LEU A 236 -13.63 -5.07 -3.13
CA LEU A 236 -14.56 -6.16 -2.82
C LEU A 236 -15.37 -5.85 -1.56
N ALA A 237 -14.71 -5.37 -0.50
CA ALA A 237 -15.36 -4.92 0.74
C ALA A 237 -16.44 -3.87 0.48
N LEU A 238 -16.17 -2.95 -0.45
CA LEU A 238 -17.07 -1.88 -0.86
C LEU A 238 -18.05 -2.28 -1.97
N LYS A 239 -18.09 -3.57 -2.36
CA LYS A 239 -18.92 -4.10 -3.47
C LYS A 239 -18.72 -3.33 -4.80
N LYS A 240 -17.55 -2.72 -5.00
CA LYS A 240 -17.12 -2.06 -6.26
C LYS A 240 -16.52 -3.11 -7.19
N TRP A 241 -17.36 -4.01 -7.69
CA TRP A 241 -16.93 -5.26 -8.33
C TRP A 241 -16.04 -5.07 -9.57
N ASP A 242 -16.38 -4.16 -10.49
CA ASP A 242 -15.60 -3.96 -11.71
C ASP A 242 -14.19 -3.42 -11.40
N LYS A 243 -14.09 -2.49 -10.43
CA LYS A 243 -12.80 -1.97 -9.95
C LYS A 243 -11.97 -3.08 -9.29
N ALA A 244 -12.62 -3.92 -8.48
CA ALA A 244 -11.96 -5.08 -7.86
C ALA A 244 -11.44 -6.05 -8.91
N LEU A 245 -12.26 -6.43 -9.90
CA LEU A 245 -11.88 -7.32 -10.99
C LEU A 245 -10.71 -6.78 -11.79
N HIS A 246 -10.68 -5.47 -12.07
CA HIS A 246 -9.54 -4.83 -12.71
C HIS A 246 -8.26 -4.97 -11.88
N TRP A 247 -8.28 -4.64 -10.59
CA TRP A 247 -7.10 -4.78 -9.72
C TRP A 247 -6.65 -6.23 -9.55
N LEU A 248 -7.60 -7.17 -9.43
CA LEU A 248 -7.29 -8.60 -9.41
C LEU A 248 -6.67 -9.06 -10.72
N SER A 249 -7.12 -8.53 -11.87
CA SER A 249 -6.56 -8.84 -13.18
C SER A 249 -5.08 -8.49 -13.28
N VAL A 250 -4.64 -7.38 -12.65
CA VAL A 250 -3.23 -6.99 -12.55
C VAL A 250 -2.43 -8.02 -11.74
N VAL A 251 -2.99 -8.46 -10.60
CA VAL A 251 -2.33 -9.47 -9.74
C VAL A 251 -2.16 -10.80 -10.48
N ILE A 252 -3.21 -11.33 -11.10
CA ILE A 252 -3.14 -12.65 -11.77
C ILE A 252 -2.34 -12.61 -13.09
N SER A 253 -2.15 -11.43 -13.67
CA SER A 253 -1.34 -11.21 -14.89
C SER A 253 0.11 -10.85 -14.59
N SER A 254 0.52 -10.86 -13.32
CA SER A 254 1.91 -10.55 -12.95
C SER A 254 2.89 -11.53 -13.61
N PRO A 255 4.04 -11.07 -14.13
CA PRO A 255 5.03 -11.93 -14.75
C PRO A 255 5.52 -13.04 -13.81
N VAL A 256 5.67 -14.24 -14.35
CA VAL A 256 6.14 -15.43 -13.62
C VAL A 256 7.39 -15.97 -14.30
N ASN A 257 8.48 -16.10 -13.55
CA ASN A 257 9.70 -16.76 -14.04
C ASN A 257 9.58 -18.28 -13.81
N ASP A 258 9.60 -18.72 -12.54
CA ASP A 258 9.61 -20.15 -12.22
C ASP A 258 8.27 -20.67 -11.68
N SER A 259 7.68 -19.98 -10.70
CA SER A 259 6.52 -20.47 -9.96
C SER A 259 5.50 -19.39 -9.66
N VAL A 260 4.23 -19.79 -9.70
CA VAL A 260 3.09 -18.92 -9.37
C VAL A 260 3.08 -18.66 -7.86
N SER A 261 3.08 -17.38 -7.48
CA SER A 261 3.10 -17.01 -6.06
C SER A 261 1.75 -17.26 -5.37
N LYS A 262 1.77 -17.50 -4.05
CA LYS A 262 0.53 -17.61 -3.24
C LYS A 262 -0.35 -16.36 -3.33
N ILE A 263 0.25 -15.17 -3.51
CA ILE A 263 -0.46 -13.90 -3.69
C ILE A 263 -1.30 -13.94 -4.97
N MET A 264 -0.72 -14.46 -6.06
CA MET A 264 -1.42 -14.61 -7.34
C MET A 264 -2.56 -15.63 -7.24
N VAL A 265 -2.33 -16.77 -6.56
CA VAL A 265 -3.37 -17.79 -6.34
C VAL A 265 -4.54 -17.20 -5.55
N GLU A 266 -4.25 -16.42 -4.51
CA GLU A 266 -5.30 -15.73 -3.73
C GLU A 266 -6.06 -14.70 -4.56
N GLY A 267 -5.35 -13.94 -5.39
CA GLY A 267 -5.96 -13.04 -6.38
C GLY A 267 -6.89 -13.80 -7.33
N TYR A 268 -6.49 -14.97 -7.82
CA TYR A 268 -7.30 -15.78 -8.73
C TYR A 268 -8.58 -16.33 -8.07
N LYS A 269 -8.48 -16.84 -6.83
CA LYS A 269 -9.66 -17.29 -6.05
C LYS A 269 -10.68 -16.17 -5.91
N LYS A 270 -10.23 -14.98 -5.48
CA LYS A 270 -11.07 -13.78 -5.33
C LYS A 270 -11.61 -13.29 -6.68
N TRP A 271 -10.85 -13.44 -7.76
CA TRP A 271 -11.28 -13.07 -9.11
C TRP A 271 -12.41 -13.97 -9.62
N VAL A 272 -12.36 -15.27 -9.36
CA VAL A 272 -13.46 -16.20 -9.67
C VAL A 272 -14.73 -15.77 -8.93
N LEU A 273 -14.65 -15.58 -7.60
CA LEU A 273 -15.81 -15.18 -6.80
C LEU A 273 -16.37 -13.82 -7.23
N ALA A 274 -15.50 -12.82 -7.43
CA ALA A 274 -15.90 -11.50 -7.89
C ALA A 274 -16.58 -11.54 -9.26
N SER A 275 -16.13 -12.41 -10.17
CA SER A 275 -16.75 -12.57 -11.49
C SER A 275 -18.19 -13.08 -11.39
N LEU A 276 -18.42 -14.11 -10.56
CA LEU A 276 -19.75 -14.65 -10.31
C LEU A 276 -20.67 -13.62 -9.66
N LEU A 277 -20.18 -12.88 -8.65
CA LEU A 277 -20.95 -11.86 -7.94
C LEU A 277 -21.31 -10.67 -8.84
N ALA A 278 -20.41 -10.26 -9.74
CA ALA A 278 -20.59 -9.09 -10.59
C ALA A 278 -21.40 -9.37 -11.86
N HIS A 279 -21.16 -10.52 -12.48
CA HIS A 279 -21.61 -10.80 -13.84
C HIS A 279 -22.45 -12.07 -13.98
N GLY A 280 -22.62 -12.83 -12.90
CA GLY A 280 -23.37 -14.09 -12.89
C GLY A 280 -22.66 -15.23 -13.64
N LYS A 281 -21.40 -15.02 -14.04
CA LYS A 281 -20.54 -15.98 -14.73
C LYS A 281 -19.08 -15.61 -14.54
N LEU A 282 -18.20 -16.58 -14.73
CA LEU A 282 -16.77 -16.37 -14.83
C LEU A 282 -16.48 -15.55 -16.10
N ILE A 283 -15.86 -14.39 -15.93
CA ILE A 283 -15.42 -13.60 -17.08
C ILE A 283 -14.20 -14.27 -17.70
N SER A 284 -13.94 -14.01 -18.98
CA SER A 284 -12.73 -14.53 -19.62
C SER A 284 -11.48 -13.96 -18.95
N SER A 285 -10.51 -14.82 -18.66
CA SER A 285 -9.22 -14.37 -18.11
C SER A 285 -8.49 -13.42 -19.09
N PRO A 286 -7.67 -12.49 -18.57
CA PRO A 286 -6.82 -11.65 -19.41
C PRO A 286 -5.95 -12.50 -20.34
N ARG A 287 -5.89 -12.12 -21.63
CA ARG A 287 -5.13 -12.85 -22.67
C ARG A 287 -3.62 -12.87 -22.43
N VAL A 288 -3.13 -11.97 -21.58
CA VAL A 288 -1.71 -11.85 -21.20
C VAL A 288 -1.25 -13.02 -20.32
N ILE A 289 -2.18 -13.69 -19.62
CA ILE A 289 -1.84 -14.83 -18.76
C ILE A 289 -1.49 -16.03 -19.64
N SER A 290 -0.29 -16.59 -19.45
CA SER A 290 0.15 -17.76 -20.20
C SER A 290 -0.71 -18.99 -19.87
N ALA A 291 -0.89 -19.88 -20.85
CA ALA A 291 -1.67 -21.10 -20.68
C ALA A 291 -1.14 -21.99 -19.54
N HIS A 292 0.18 -22.02 -19.34
CA HIS A 292 0.82 -22.73 -18.24
C HIS A 292 0.36 -22.18 -16.88
N VAL A 293 0.46 -20.86 -16.67
CA VAL A 293 0.06 -20.21 -15.42
C VAL A 293 -1.44 -20.41 -15.15
N LEU A 294 -2.27 -20.31 -16.19
CA LEU A 294 -3.72 -20.55 -16.06
C LEU A 294 -4.04 -21.98 -15.61
N LYS A 295 -3.36 -22.99 -16.16
CA LYS A 295 -3.50 -24.39 -15.71
C LYS A 295 -3.09 -24.57 -14.25
N VAL A 296 -2.02 -23.91 -13.82
CA VAL A 296 -1.58 -23.93 -12.41
C VAL A 296 -2.66 -23.33 -11.51
N PHE A 297 -3.23 -22.17 -11.86
CA PHE A 297 -4.35 -21.59 -11.11
C PHE A 297 -5.53 -22.56 -11.00
N GLN A 298 -6.01 -23.09 -12.12
CA GLN A 298 -7.12 -24.04 -12.16
C GLN A 298 -6.85 -25.29 -11.31
N THR A 299 -5.62 -25.78 -11.29
CA THR A 299 -5.21 -26.94 -10.50
C THR A 299 -5.22 -26.63 -9.00
N LEU A 300 -4.76 -25.44 -8.60
CA LEU A 300 -4.68 -25.03 -7.20
C LEU A 300 -6.01 -24.51 -6.64
N THR A 301 -6.97 -24.17 -7.50
CA THR A 301 -8.27 -23.61 -7.10
C THR A 301 -9.46 -24.46 -7.56
N LYS A 302 -9.29 -25.78 -7.68
CA LYS A 302 -10.35 -26.71 -8.09
C LYS A 302 -11.69 -26.53 -7.35
N PRO A 303 -11.73 -26.33 -6.00
CA PRO A 303 -12.99 -26.08 -5.31
C PRO A 303 -13.73 -24.84 -5.83
N TYR A 304 -13.00 -23.76 -6.11
CA TYR A 304 -13.58 -22.52 -6.67
C TYR A 304 -14.07 -22.72 -8.11
N ALA A 305 -13.38 -23.56 -8.89
CA ALA A 305 -13.82 -23.89 -10.24
C ALA A 305 -15.11 -24.73 -10.25
N SER A 306 -15.23 -25.74 -9.37
CA SER A 306 -16.48 -26.52 -9.26
C SER A 306 -17.65 -25.66 -8.79
N LEU A 307 -17.39 -24.75 -7.83
CA LEU A 307 -18.36 -23.77 -7.36
C LEU A 307 -18.85 -22.86 -8.49
N ALA A 308 -17.93 -22.34 -9.32
CA ALA A 308 -18.27 -21.51 -10.48
C ALA A 308 -19.08 -22.27 -11.53
N ASP A 309 -18.71 -23.52 -11.82
CA ASP A 309 -19.43 -24.38 -12.78
C ASP A 309 -20.87 -24.65 -12.32
N ALA A 310 -21.09 -24.95 -11.04
CA ALA A 310 -22.42 -25.14 -10.47
C ALA A 310 -23.28 -23.86 -10.55
N PHE A 311 -22.67 -22.71 -10.26
CA PHE A 311 -23.32 -21.41 -10.35
C PHE A 311 -23.76 -21.09 -11.80
N GLU A 312 -22.85 -21.22 -12.76
CA GLU A 312 -23.12 -20.89 -14.17
C GLU A 312 -24.18 -21.78 -14.82
N ARG A 313 -24.16 -23.07 -14.49
CA ARG A 313 -25.13 -24.04 -15.02
C ARG A 313 -26.54 -23.84 -14.46
N GLY A 314 -26.70 -23.07 -13.39
CA GLY A 314 -27.98 -22.95 -12.71
C GLY A 314 -28.34 -24.17 -11.86
N ASP A 315 -27.34 -24.93 -11.39
CA ASP A 315 -27.54 -26.13 -10.57
C ASP A 315 -27.48 -25.75 -9.09
N LEU A 316 -28.62 -25.30 -8.57
CA LEU A 316 -28.74 -24.83 -7.19
C LEU A 316 -28.47 -25.94 -6.15
N PRO A 317 -28.99 -27.18 -6.28
CA PRO A 317 -28.64 -28.27 -5.36
C PRO A 317 -27.14 -28.53 -5.31
N ARG A 318 -26.48 -28.58 -6.46
CA ARG A 318 -25.02 -28.76 -6.52
C ARG A 318 -24.28 -27.57 -5.93
N LEU A 319 -24.70 -26.33 -6.24
CA LEU A 319 -24.09 -25.12 -5.67
C LEU A 319 -24.13 -25.14 -4.15
N ARG A 320 -25.27 -25.55 -3.55
CA ARG A 320 -25.39 -25.67 -2.10
C ARG A 320 -24.48 -26.75 -1.53
N ALA A 321 -24.45 -27.93 -2.15
CA ALA A 321 -23.58 -29.02 -1.73
C ALA A 321 -22.09 -28.62 -1.78
N GLU A 322 -21.64 -27.95 -2.85
CA GLU A 322 -20.27 -27.46 -3.00
C GLU A 322 -19.90 -26.42 -1.93
N ILE A 323 -20.81 -25.49 -1.61
CA ILE A 323 -20.60 -24.51 -0.53
C ILE A 323 -20.44 -25.20 0.82
N ASP A 324 -21.31 -26.17 1.13
CA ASP A 324 -21.29 -26.88 2.40
C ASP A 324 -20.05 -27.78 2.55
N ILE A 325 -19.69 -28.54 1.51
CA ILE A 325 -18.50 -29.40 1.49
C ILE A 325 -17.22 -28.55 1.60
N GLY A 326 -17.16 -27.41 0.91
CA GLY A 326 -15.98 -26.54 0.89
C GLY A 326 -15.81 -25.63 2.11
N ARG A 327 -16.67 -25.71 3.13
CA ARG A 327 -16.72 -24.73 4.25
C ARG A 327 -15.36 -24.51 4.94
N SER A 328 -14.60 -25.57 5.17
CA SER A 328 -13.25 -25.46 5.77
C SER A 328 -12.27 -24.74 4.86
N ILE A 329 -12.40 -24.90 3.53
CA ILE A 329 -11.57 -24.26 2.51
C ILE A 329 -11.87 -22.76 2.45
N TRP A 330 -13.15 -22.38 2.40
CA TRP A 330 -13.56 -20.98 2.35
C TRP A 330 -13.11 -20.21 3.59
N ARG A 331 -13.14 -20.85 4.76
CA ARG A 331 -12.64 -20.30 6.03
C ARG A 331 -11.13 -20.14 6.02
N ALA A 332 -10.39 -21.20 5.66
CA ALA A 332 -8.94 -21.15 5.58
C ALA A 332 -8.45 -20.07 4.61
N ASP A 333 -9.16 -19.89 3.50
CA ASP A 333 -8.86 -18.86 2.49
C ASP A 333 -9.43 -17.47 2.83
N ASN A 334 -10.18 -17.33 3.93
CA ASN A 334 -10.86 -16.09 4.33
C ASN A 334 -11.79 -15.52 3.23
N ASN A 335 -12.47 -16.40 2.51
CA ASN A 335 -13.41 -16.08 1.43
C ASN A 335 -14.86 -16.49 1.74
N GLU A 336 -15.14 -17.03 2.95
CA GLU A 336 -16.49 -17.46 3.37
C GLU A 336 -17.55 -16.36 3.17
N GLY A 337 -17.23 -15.11 3.50
CA GLY A 337 -18.14 -13.98 3.33
C GLY A 337 -18.44 -13.61 1.87
N LEU A 338 -17.55 -13.92 0.92
CA LEU A 338 -17.82 -13.75 -0.52
C LEU A 338 -18.65 -14.93 -1.06
N VAL A 339 -18.36 -16.15 -0.58
CA VAL A 339 -19.09 -17.36 -0.96
C VAL A 339 -20.54 -17.29 -0.48
N SER A 340 -20.81 -16.80 0.73
CA SER A 340 -22.17 -16.66 1.27
C SER A 340 -23.04 -15.72 0.43
N GLN A 341 -22.45 -14.68 -0.17
CA GLN A 341 -23.15 -13.74 -1.05
C GLN A 341 -23.58 -14.36 -2.38
N LEU A 342 -22.98 -15.48 -2.80
CA LEU A 342 -23.33 -16.14 -4.07
C LEU A 342 -24.80 -16.58 -4.10
N PHE A 343 -25.41 -16.98 -2.99
CA PHE A 343 -26.83 -17.36 -2.99
C PHE A 343 -27.75 -16.19 -3.37
N HIS A 344 -27.46 -15.00 -2.85
CA HIS A 344 -28.23 -13.81 -3.19
C HIS A 344 -27.99 -13.40 -4.65
N ALA A 345 -26.72 -13.38 -5.07
CA ALA A 345 -26.36 -13.08 -6.46
C ALA A 345 -27.02 -14.07 -7.44
N TYR A 346 -27.03 -15.37 -7.12
CA TYR A 346 -27.65 -16.41 -7.91
C TYR A 346 -29.13 -16.14 -8.19
N ASN A 347 -29.90 -15.82 -7.14
CA ASN A 347 -31.32 -15.47 -7.31
C ASN A 347 -31.49 -14.24 -8.20
N SER A 348 -30.71 -13.18 -7.96
CA SER A 348 -30.78 -11.95 -8.74
C SER A 348 -30.51 -12.21 -10.22
N PHE A 349 -29.46 -12.97 -10.55
CA PHE A 349 -29.17 -13.34 -11.93
C PHE A 349 -30.20 -14.30 -12.53
N LEU A 350 -30.78 -15.20 -11.74
CA LEU A 350 -31.86 -16.08 -12.19
C LEU A 350 -33.11 -15.28 -12.56
N VAL A 351 -33.53 -14.32 -11.72
CA VAL A 351 -34.66 -13.43 -12.01
C VAL A 351 -34.38 -12.61 -13.28
N MET A 352 -33.18 -12.04 -13.42
CA MET A 352 -32.78 -11.33 -14.63
C MET A 352 -32.81 -12.23 -15.88
N LYS A 353 -32.37 -13.48 -15.77
CA LYS A 353 -32.40 -14.45 -16.87
C LYS A 353 -33.83 -14.82 -17.25
N LEU A 354 -34.70 -15.09 -16.27
CA LEU A 354 -36.12 -15.37 -16.49
C LEU A 354 -36.82 -14.20 -17.20
N GLY A 355 -36.57 -12.96 -16.77
CA GLY A 355 -37.13 -11.77 -17.41
C GLY A 355 -36.63 -11.52 -18.85
N ARG A 356 -35.49 -12.09 -19.25
CA ARG A 356 -35.02 -12.06 -20.64
C ARG A 356 -35.65 -13.15 -21.51
N THR A 357 -35.99 -14.30 -20.91
CA THR A 357 -36.53 -15.46 -21.65
C THR A 357 -38.05 -15.41 -21.79
N PHE A 358 -38.74 -14.85 -20.79
CA PHE A 358 -40.20 -14.84 -20.74
C PHE A 358 -40.72 -13.39 -20.77
N SER A 359 -41.73 -13.11 -21.60
CA SER A 359 -42.37 -11.78 -21.64
C SER A 359 -43.29 -11.52 -20.46
N ALA A 360 -43.87 -12.58 -19.89
CA ALA A 360 -44.71 -12.53 -18.69
C ALA A 360 -44.52 -13.82 -17.87
N LEU A 361 -44.33 -13.66 -16.56
CA LEU A 361 -44.26 -14.72 -15.56
C LEU A 361 -45.09 -14.31 -14.35
N THR A 362 -45.80 -15.25 -13.73
CA THR A 362 -46.46 -14.96 -12.46
C THR A 362 -45.44 -14.88 -11.34
N THR A 363 -45.78 -14.21 -10.24
CA THR A 363 -44.94 -14.17 -9.04
C THR A 363 -44.74 -15.57 -8.45
N ALA A 364 -45.71 -16.48 -8.62
CA ALA A 364 -45.60 -17.88 -8.20
C ALA A 364 -44.57 -18.66 -9.04
N ASP A 365 -44.55 -18.48 -10.36
CA ASP A 365 -43.58 -19.14 -11.25
C ASP A 365 -42.14 -18.71 -10.95
N VAL A 366 -41.95 -17.43 -10.62
CA VAL A 366 -40.64 -16.90 -10.18
C VAL A 366 -40.28 -17.51 -8.83
N ALA A 367 -41.19 -17.46 -7.85
CA ALA A 367 -40.96 -17.97 -6.49
C ALA A 367 -40.63 -19.47 -6.46
N GLN A 368 -41.23 -20.28 -7.34
CA GLN A 368 -40.93 -21.71 -7.44
C GLN A 368 -39.52 -21.99 -7.96
N ARG A 369 -38.94 -21.06 -8.73
CA ARG A 369 -37.63 -21.20 -9.37
C ARG A 369 -36.51 -20.50 -8.59
N THR A 370 -36.84 -19.46 -7.83
CA THR A 370 -35.90 -18.75 -6.94
C THR A 370 -35.87 -19.38 -5.55
N LEU A 371 -34.82 -19.13 -4.77
CA LEU A 371 -34.81 -19.53 -3.36
C LEU A 371 -35.93 -18.84 -2.58
N ALA A 372 -36.59 -19.58 -1.68
CA ALA A 372 -37.27 -18.96 -0.54
C ALA A 372 -36.21 -18.24 0.32
N PRO A 373 -36.48 -17.04 0.88
CA PRO A 373 -35.54 -16.37 1.75
C PRO A 373 -35.24 -17.30 2.93
N LEU A 374 -34.04 -17.87 2.98
CA LEU A 374 -33.60 -18.60 4.15
C LEU A 374 -33.54 -17.61 5.31
N ALA A 375 -33.98 -18.04 6.50
CA ALA A 375 -33.81 -17.36 7.78
C ALA A 375 -32.33 -17.25 8.22
N PHE A 376 -31.41 -17.11 7.27
CA PHE A 376 -30.03 -16.67 7.47
C PHE A 376 -29.93 -15.14 7.56
N SER A 377 -31.02 -14.43 7.24
CA SER A 377 -31.11 -12.96 7.24
C SER A 377 -31.05 -12.31 8.62
N ALA A 378 -31.01 -13.07 9.71
CA ALA A 378 -31.06 -12.51 11.07
C ALA A 378 -29.69 -12.31 11.74
N SER A 379 -28.56 -12.74 11.16
CA SER A 379 -27.26 -12.61 11.84
C SER A 379 -26.04 -12.31 10.97
N ILE A 380 -26.20 -12.17 9.64
CA ILE A 380 -25.11 -11.77 8.75
C ILE A 380 -25.50 -10.41 8.16
N GLU A 381 -25.49 -9.37 8.98
CA GLU A 381 -25.30 -8.03 8.45
C GLU A 381 -23.99 -8.03 7.65
N ASP A 382 -24.06 -7.57 6.40
CA ASP A 382 -23.10 -6.89 5.50
C ASP A 382 -21.57 -6.86 5.74
N GLU A 383 -21.03 -7.47 6.79
CA GLU A 383 -19.61 -7.57 7.08
C GLU A 383 -18.96 -8.65 6.23
N LEU A 384 -18.28 -8.22 5.17
CA LEU A 384 -17.17 -8.97 4.62
C LEU A 384 -16.12 -9.14 5.74
N GLN A 385 -16.16 -10.27 6.43
CA GLN A 385 -15.07 -10.77 7.27
C GLN A 385 -13.88 -11.14 6.37
N LEU A 386 -13.23 -10.12 5.79
CA LEU A 386 -11.89 -10.23 5.24
C LEU A 386 -10.97 -10.41 6.45
N GLY A 387 -10.82 -11.65 6.89
CA GLY A 387 -10.22 -12.02 8.17
C GLY A 387 -8.82 -11.44 8.36
N ASN A 388 -8.63 -10.79 9.52
CA ASN A 388 -7.37 -10.23 10.02
C ASN A 388 -6.19 -11.22 9.93
N GLU A 389 -6.47 -12.52 9.90
CA GLU A 389 -5.49 -13.61 9.87
C GLU A 389 -4.74 -13.74 8.53
N SER A 390 -5.39 -13.43 7.40
CA SER A 390 -4.70 -13.38 6.09
C SER A 390 -3.64 -12.28 6.07
N LEU A 391 -3.93 -11.14 6.69
CA LEU A 391 -2.99 -10.03 6.82
C LEU A 391 -1.86 -10.38 7.78
N GLN A 392 -2.11 -11.20 8.81
CA GLN A 392 -1.08 -11.73 9.72
C GLN A 392 -0.18 -12.78 9.06
N ILE A 393 -0.72 -13.69 8.24
CA ILE A 393 0.08 -14.67 7.48
C ILE A 393 0.90 -13.96 6.37
N LEU A 394 0.33 -12.94 5.73
CA LEU A 394 1.05 -12.09 4.78
C LEU A 394 2.04 -11.14 5.47
N SER A 395 1.81 -10.74 6.73
CA SER A 395 2.68 -9.86 7.52
C SER A 395 3.75 -10.58 8.33
N ARG A 396 3.62 -11.89 8.61
CA ARG A 396 4.70 -12.66 9.29
C ARG A 396 6.01 -12.63 8.49
N ASN A 397 5.93 -12.30 7.20
CA ASN A 397 7.06 -12.09 6.29
C ASN A 397 7.45 -10.60 6.09
N GLN A 398 6.83 -9.67 6.83
CA GLN A 398 7.24 -8.26 6.92
C GLN A 398 7.97 -8.05 8.26
N ARG A 399 9.20 -8.55 8.35
CA ARG A 399 10.14 -7.97 9.32
C ARG A 399 10.55 -6.62 8.76
N TRP A 400 10.34 -5.56 9.54
CA TRP A 400 10.90 -4.24 9.27
C TRP A 400 12.42 -4.40 9.18
N PRO A 401 13.09 -3.85 8.15
CA PRO A 401 14.54 -3.89 8.08
C PRO A 401 15.10 -3.13 9.29
N ASP A 402 15.87 -3.82 10.14
CA ASP A 402 16.58 -3.20 11.25
C ASP A 402 17.46 -2.07 10.71
N ALA A 403 17.20 -0.84 11.13
CA ALA A 403 17.94 0.36 10.73
C ALA A 403 19.34 0.46 11.37
N SER A 404 19.90 -0.66 11.84
CA SER A 404 21.18 -0.71 12.58
C SER A 404 22.18 -1.66 11.94
N ARG A 405 22.45 -1.50 10.64
CA ARG A 405 23.72 -1.94 10.04
C ARG A 405 24.34 -0.76 9.31
N VAL A 406 25.03 0.06 10.09
CA VAL A 406 26.07 0.95 9.60
C VAL A 406 27.05 0.10 8.80
N SER A 407 27.30 0.51 7.56
CA SER A 407 28.37 0.01 6.71
C SER A 407 29.71 0.24 7.41
N GLY A 408 30.26 -0.82 7.99
CA GLY A 408 31.64 -0.90 8.45
C GLY A 408 32.45 -1.75 7.48
N ASP A 409 33.45 -1.13 6.89
CA ASP A 409 34.70 -1.68 6.34
C ASP A 409 34.67 -3.06 5.67
N ALA A 410 34.82 -3.04 4.34
CA ALA A 410 35.57 -4.06 3.64
C ALA A 410 36.57 -3.35 2.71
N VAL A 411 37.76 -3.09 3.26
CA VAL A 411 38.99 -2.96 2.48
C VAL A 411 39.20 -4.31 1.80
N GLY A 412 39.10 -4.34 0.48
CA GLY A 412 39.41 -5.49 -0.35
C GLY A 412 40.45 -5.06 -1.37
N GLU A 413 41.66 -5.55 -1.17
CA GLU A 413 42.85 -5.32 -1.97
C GLU A 413 42.63 -5.54 -3.47
N SER A 414 43.29 -4.68 -4.24
CA SER A 414 43.60 -4.90 -5.64
C SER A 414 44.44 -6.15 -5.79
N ASP A 415 44.02 -7.08 -6.65
CA ASP A 415 44.99 -7.78 -7.47
C ASP A 415 44.42 -8.03 -8.86
N GLY A 416 45.23 -7.71 -9.86
CA GLY A 416 44.86 -7.70 -11.26
C GLY A 416 44.91 -9.08 -11.91
N GLY A 417 44.40 -9.16 -13.13
CA GLY A 417 44.82 -10.22 -14.05
C GLY A 417 43.78 -10.66 -15.06
N LEU A 418 43.96 -10.11 -16.27
CA LEU A 418 43.85 -10.78 -17.57
C LEU A 418 42.47 -10.88 -18.23
N ASP A 419 42.33 -10.01 -19.22
CA ASP A 419 41.55 -10.14 -20.45
C ASP A 419 41.72 -11.52 -21.10
N ILE A 420 40.59 -12.15 -21.47
CA ILE A 420 40.50 -13.01 -22.66
C ILE A 420 39.12 -12.75 -23.29
N ASP A 421 39.16 -12.02 -24.41
CA ASP A 421 38.14 -12.04 -25.47
C ASP A 421 38.05 -13.47 -26.03
N GLU A 422 36.84 -14.01 -26.23
CA GLU A 422 36.60 -15.04 -27.26
C GLU A 422 35.11 -15.16 -27.61
N ASP A 423 34.78 -14.61 -28.77
CA ASP A 423 33.90 -15.12 -29.83
C ASP A 423 32.47 -15.60 -29.50
N ILE A 424 31.55 -14.65 -29.68
CA ILE A 424 30.25 -14.89 -30.29
C ILE A 424 30.47 -15.15 -31.78
N MET A 425 30.04 -16.31 -32.29
CA MET A 425 29.38 -16.51 -33.60
C MET A 425 29.13 -18.02 -33.83
N GLY A 426 27.88 -18.38 -34.12
CA GLY A 426 27.49 -19.76 -34.42
C GLY A 426 26.02 -19.89 -34.77
N ASP A 427 25.65 -19.45 -35.97
CA ASP A 427 24.41 -19.83 -36.66
C ASP A 427 24.53 -21.25 -37.26
N GLY A 428 23.37 -21.92 -37.37
CA GLY A 428 23.14 -23.17 -38.14
C GLY A 428 23.03 -24.39 -37.23
N THR A 429 21.94 -25.17 -37.23
CA THR A 429 20.86 -25.45 -38.20
C THR A 429 19.64 -25.97 -37.48
#